data_AF-A0A354J2P1-F1
#
_entry.id   AF-A0A354J2P1-F1
#
_cell.length_a   1.000
_cell.length_b   1.000
_cell.length_c   1.000
_cell.angle_alpha   90.00
_cell.angle_beta   90.00
_cell.angle_gamma   90.00
#
_symmetry.space_group_name_H-M   'P 1'
#
loop_
_entity.id
_entity.type
_entity.pdbx_description
1 polymer ?
#
loop_
_entity_poly.entity_id
_entity_poly.type
_entity_poly.pdbx_seq_one_letter_code
_entity_poly.pdbx_strand_id
1 'polypeptide(L)' 'MITVASTKDLKDAMVHPELYSNLFVRVGGYSGRFISLPRDVQLDILRRTTYEGEE' A
#
# COMPACT_ATOMS: atom_id res chain seq x y z
N MET A 1 9.39 13.59 -2.31
CA MET A 1 8.09 13.31 -2.95
C MET A 1 7.52 12.09 -2.24
N ILE A 2 6.68 12.31 -1.21
CA ILE A 2 6.06 11.23 -0.44
C ILE A 2 4.72 10.98 -1.11
N THR A 3 4.61 9.92 -1.90
CA THR A 3 3.34 9.46 -2.44
C THR A 3 2.58 8.81 -1.30
N VAL A 4 1.61 9.54 -0.74
CA VAL A 4 0.58 8.95 0.11
C VAL A 4 -0.15 7.93 -0.75
N ALA A 5 0.04 6.63 -0.47
CA ALA A 5 -0.67 5.58 -1.17
C ALA A 5 -2.13 5.65 -0.72
N SER A 6 -3.05 6.03 -1.60
CA SER A 6 -4.46 6.06 -1.28
C SER A 6 -4.98 4.63 -1.13
N THR A 7 -5.96 4.40 -0.25
CA THR A 7 -6.62 3.10 -0.08
C THR A 7 -7.11 2.51 -1.40
N LYS A 8 -7.49 3.38 -2.34
CA LYS A 8 -7.88 3.00 -3.71
C LYS A 8 -6.71 2.43 -4.51
N ASP A 9 -5.57 3.11 -4.54
CA ASP A 9 -4.35 2.63 -5.23
C ASP A 9 -3.82 1.33 -4.63
N LEU A 10 -3.87 1.19 -3.30
CA LEU A 10 -3.49 -0.06 -2.65
C LEU A 10 -4.40 -1.22 -3.08
N LYS A 11 -5.73 -1.01 -3.13
CA LYS A 11 -6.68 -2.00 -3.64
C LYS A 11 -6.47 -2.31 -5.12
N ASP A 12 -6.19 -1.30 -5.93
CA ASP A 12 -5.96 -1.50 -7.35
C ASP A 12 -4.66 -2.28 -7.60
N ALA A 13 -3.59 -1.97 -6.85
CA ALA A 13 -2.33 -2.72 -6.88
C ALA A 13 -2.48 -4.20 -6.48
N MET A 14 -3.47 -4.52 -5.64
CA MET A 14 -3.81 -5.89 -5.27
C MET A 14 -4.48 -6.69 -6.39
N VAL A 15 -5.07 -6.00 -7.38
CA VAL A 15 -5.77 -6.58 -8.54
C VAL A 15 -4.88 -6.52 -9.79
N HIS A 16 -4.20 -5.39 -10.00
CA HIS A 16 -3.34 -5.08 -11.13
C HIS A 16 -1.90 -4.78 -10.67
N PRO A 17 -1.17 -5.77 -10.12
CA PRO A 17 0.19 -5.54 -9.61
C PRO A 17 1.17 -5.04 -10.68
N GLU A 18 0.93 -5.37 -11.96
CA GLU A 18 1.72 -4.91 -13.10
C GLU A 18 1.76 -3.36 -13.22
N LEU A 19 0.61 -2.70 -13.01
CA LEU A 19 0.47 -1.24 -13.09
C LEU A 19 1.10 -0.54 -11.89
N TYR A 20 1.21 -1.25 -10.77
CA TYR A 20 1.68 -0.74 -9.48
C TYR A 20 3.05 -1.30 -9.09
N SER A 21 3.86 -1.68 -10.07
CA SER A 21 5.22 -2.19 -9.86
C SER A 21 6.13 -1.23 -9.09
N ASN A 22 5.86 0.07 -9.17
CA ASN A 22 6.59 1.14 -8.47
C ASN A 22 5.88 1.62 -7.19
N LEU A 23 4.87 0.90 -6.70
CA LEU A 23 4.17 1.26 -5.48
C LEU A 23 5.00 0.85 -4.25
N PHE A 24 5.57 1.84 -3.58
CA PHE A 24 6.32 1.66 -2.34
C PHE A 24 5.47 2.07 -1.14
N VAL A 25 5.54 1.26 -0.10
CA VAL A 25 4.86 1.48 1.19
C VAL A 25 5.87 1.46 2.31
N ARG A 26 5.58 2.22 3.36
CA ARG A 26 6.41 2.29 4.56
C ARG A 26 5.69 1.60 5.71
N VAL A 27 6.31 0.59 6.30
CA VAL A 27 5.77 -0.17 7.43
C VAL A 27 6.81 -0.18 8.53
N GLY A 28 6.49 0.39 9.69
CA GLY A 28 7.31 0.28 10.90
C GLY A 28 8.77 0.73 10.74
N GLY A 29 9.04 1.70 9.85
CA GLY A 29 10.39 2.21 9.57
C GLY A 29 11.09 1.62 8.35
N TYR A 30 10.57 0.55 7.74
CA TYR A 30 11.09 -0.03 6.50
C TYR A 30 10.24 0.38 5.29
N SER A 31 10.88 0.60 4.14
CA SER A 31 10.21 0.89 2.87
C SER A 31 10.38 -0.29 1.92
N GLY A 32 9.27 -0.80 1.37
CA GLY A 32 9.27 -1.93 0.45
C GLY A 32 8.20 -1.81 -0.62
N ARG A 33 8.30 -2.63 -1.68
CA ARG A 33 7.26 -2.69 -2.72
C ARG A 33 6.02 -3.36 -2.18
N PHE A 34 4.88 -2.68 -2.25
CA PHE A 34 3.61 -3.19 -1.72
C PHE A 34 3.22 -4.52 -2.37
N ILE A 35 3.34 -4.61 -3.69
CA ILE A 35 3.00 -5.82 -4.46
C ILE A 35 3.92 -7.02 -4.15
N SER A 36 5.12 -6.79 -3.59
CA SER A 36 6.05 -7.85 -3.18
C SER A 36 5.75 -8.37 -1.77
N LEU A 37 4.87 -7.71 -1.02
CA LEU A 37 4.49 -8.14 0.33
C LEU A 37 3.43 -9.25 0.27
N PRO A 38 3.38 -10.14 1.27
CA PRO A 38 2.33 -11.15 1.35
C PRO A 38 0.95 -10.50 1.57
N ARG A 39 -0.11 -11.22 1.15
CA ARG A 39 -1.50 -10.73 1.17
C ARG A 39 -1.93 -10.24 2.56
N ASP A 40 -1.55 -10.93 3.62
CA ASP A 40 -1.86 -10.54 5.00
C ASP A 40 -1.27 -9.17 5.37
N VAL A 41 -0.03 -8.92 4.96
CA VAL A 41 0.65 -7.63 5.19
C VAL A 41 0.03 -6.53 4.32
N GLN A 42 -0.29 -6.83 3.06
CA GLN A 42 -1.00 -5.88 2.19
C GLN A 42 -2.34 -5.44 2.81
N LEU A 43 -3.11 -6.39 3.36
CA LEU A 43 -4.38 -6.11 4.04
C LEU A 43 -4.20 -5.31 5.33
N ASP A 44 -3.15 -5.60 6.11
CA ASP A 44 -2.81 -4.85 7.32
C ASP A 44 -2.46 -3.38 7.00
N ILE A 45 -1.67 -3.16 5.95
CA ILE A 45 -1.35 -1.82 5.43
C ILE A 45 -2.62 -1.11 4.97
N LEU A 46 -3.44 -1.78 4.16
CA LEU A 46 -4.70 -1.22 3.65
C LEU A 46 -5.63 -0.76 4.78
N ARG A 47 -5.73 -1.57 5.84
CA ARG A 47 -6.48 -1.24 7.06
C ARG A 47 -5.92 0.02 7.70
N ARG A 48 -4.61 0.10 7.93
CA ARG A 48 -3.95 1.28 8.54
C ARG A 48 -4.14 2.55 7.72
N THR A 49 -3.98 2.47 6.40
CA THR A 49 -4.15 3.60 5.47
C THR A 49 -5.58 4.14 5.47
N THR A 50 -6.58 3.29 5.71
CA THR A 50 -7.99 3.72 5.75
C THR A 50 -8.28 4.63 6.94
N TYR A 51 -7.57 4.47 8.06
CA TYR A 51 -7.76 5.31 9.25
C TYR A 51 -7.04 6.65 9.19
N GLU A 52 -6.02 6.82 8.34
CA GLU A 52 -5.22 8.05 8.26
C GLU A 52 -5.81 9.11 7.30
N GLY A 53 -6.89 8.77 6.58
CA GLY A 53 -7.55 9.66 5.60
C GLY A 53 -9.00 10.02 5.93
N GLU A 54 -9.54 9.59 7.07
CA GLU A 54 -10.85 10.01 7.59
C GLU A 54 -10.68 10.92 8.83
N GLU A 55 -10.06 12.09 8.63
CA GLU A 55 -10.20 13.28 9.49
C GLU A 55 -10.32 14.54 8.64
#